data_AF-A0A392NNF5-F1
#
_entry.id   AF-A0A392NNF5-F1
#
_cell.length_a   1.000
_cell.length_b   1.000
_cell.length_c   1.000
_cell.angle_alpha   90.00
_cell.angle_beta   90.00
_cell.angle_gamma   90.00
#
_symmetry.space_group_name_H-M   'P 1'
#
loop_
_entity.id
_entity.type
_entity.pdbx_description
1 polymer ?
#
loop_
_entity_poly.entity_id
_entity_poly.type
_entity_poly.pdbx_seq_one_letter_code
_entity_poly.pdbx_strand_id
1 'polypeptide(L)'
;TGGHENFFHCNKCGCCYSTLLKNSHPCVEGAMHHDCPVCFEYLFESRNDVIVMPCGHTIHKSCLNEMREHYQYACPLCSKSVCDMSKVWEKLDMEIAATPMP
;
A
#
# COMPACT_ATOMS: atom_id res chain seq x y z
N THR A 1 -3.26 -5.32 22.33
CA THR A 1 -4.01 -6.39 23.01
C THR A 1 -4.26 -7.49 21.99
N GLY A 2 -3.78 -8.70 22.24
CA GLY A 2 -4.06 -9.86 21.39
C GLY A 2 -5.42 -10.48 21.77
N GLY A 3 -6.11 -11.11 20.82
CA GLY A 3 -7.38 -11.81 21.05
C GLY A 3 -8.05 -12.17 19.73
N HIS A 4 -8.57 -13.40 19.60
CA HIS A 4 -9.23 -13.88 18.37
C HIS A 4 -10.42 -12.99 17.99
N GLU A 5 -11.13 -12.42 18.97
CA GLU A 5 -12.25 -11.52 18.75
C GLU A 5 -11.87 -10.15 18.14
N ASN A 6 -10.59 -9.77 18.20
CA ASN A 6 -10.10 -8.48 17.73
C ASN A 6 -9.57 -8.52 16.29
N PHE A 7 -9.45 -9.72 15.70
CA PHE A 7 -8.93 -9.93 14.36
C PHE A 7 -9.83 -10.84 13.53
N PHE A 8 -9.81 -10.68 12.21
CA PHE A 8 -10.47 -11.59 11.30
C PHE A 8 -9.56 -11.87 10.10
N HIS A 9 -9.69 -13.07 9.54
CA HIS A 9 -9.04 -13.42 8.29
C HIS A 9 -9.97 -13.14 7.11
N CYS A 10 -9.47 -12.44 6.10
CA CYS A 10 -10.20 -12.24 4.85
C CYS A 10 -9.80 -13.31 3.83
N ASN A 11 -10.68 -14.28 3.59
CA ASN A 11 -10.43 -15.37 2.64
C ASN A 11 -10.24 -14.91 1.19
N LYS A 12 -10.67 -13.68 0.84
CA LYS A 12 -10.54 -13.15 -0.53
C LYS A 12 -9.13 -12.65 -0.83
N CYS A 13 -8.52 -11.90 0.09
CA CYS A 13 -7.15 -11.39 -0.09
C CYS A 13 -6.08 -12.25 0.59
N GLY A 14 -6.47 -13.10 1.54
CA GLY A 14 -5.56 -13.95 2.32
C GLY A 14 -4.89 -13.25 3.49
N CYS A 15 -5.31 -12.03 3.86
CA CYS A 15 -4.73 -11.25 4.96
C CYS A 15 -5.58 -11.29 6.25
N CYS A 16 -4.90 -11.20 7.39
CA CYS A 16 -5.52 -11.00 8.69
C CYS A 16 -5.52 -9.51 9.07
N TYR A 17 -6.67 -8.99 9.50
CA TYR A 17 -6.84 -7.59 9.91
C TYR A 17 -7.53 -7.47 11.26
N SER A 18 -7.44 -6.29 11.88
CA SER A 18 -8.30 -5.96 13.02
C SER A 18 -9.78 -5.95 12.60
N THR A 19 -10.67 -6.39 13.47
CA THR A 19 -12.13 -6.34 13.26
C THR A 19 -12.66 -4.93 12.98
N LEU A 20 -11.92 -3.88 13.33
CA LEU A 20 -12.23 -2.49 12.95
C LEU A 20 -12.21 -2.26 11.43
N LEU A 21 -11.44 -3.07 10.69
CA LEU A 21 -11.30 -3.01 9.23
C LEU A 21 -12.26 -3.96 8.48
N LYS A 22 -13.19 -4.57 9.22
CA LYS A 22 -14.20 -5.46 8.64
C LYS A 22 -15.07 -4.66 7.67
N ASN A 23 -15.06 -5.05 6.40
CA ASN A 23 -15.74 -4.41 5.26
C ASN A 23 -15.16 -3.07 4.76
N SER A 24 -14.08 -2.55 5.35
CA SER A 24 -13.49 -1.25 4.95
C SER A 24 -12.03 -1.35 4.47
N HIS A 25 -11.38 -2.51 4.59
CA HIS A 25 -10.03 -2.69 4.07
C HIS A 25 -10.02 -2.70 2.52
N PRO A 26 -8.94 -2.18 1.90
CA PRO A 26 -8.76 -2.23 0.44
C PRO A 26 -8.46 -3.67 0.02
N CYS A 27 -9.51 -4.45 -0.21
CA CYS A 27 -9.42 -5.88 -0.51
C CYS A 27 -9.13 -6.12 -2.00
N VAL A 28 -7.92 -6.56 -2.30
CA VAL A 28 -7.54 -7.10 -3.62
C VAL A 28 -7.45 -8.63 -3.53
N GLU A 29 -8.04 -9.32 -4.49
CA GLU A 29 -8.02 -10.78 -4.53
C GLU A 29 -6.58 -11.30 -4.69
N GLY A 30 -6.22 -12.30 -3.91
CA GLY A 30 -4.87 -12.89 -3.99
C GLY A 30 -3.74 -11.94 -3.59
N ALA A 31 -3.99 -10.85 -2.84
CA ALA A 31 -2.98 -9.84 -2.50
C ALA A 31 -1.69 -10.43 -1.88
N MET A 32 -1.77 -11.55 -1.15
CA MET A 32 -0.62 -12.25 -0.56
C MET A 32 0.00 -13.33 -1.47
N HIS A 33 -0.69 -13.75 -2.52
CA HIS A 33 -0.32 -14.91 -3.33
C HIS A 33 0.40 -14.52 -4.62
N HIS A 34 1.32 -13.55 -4.53
CA HIS A 34 2.16 -13.09 -5.63
C HIS A 34 3.57 -12.72 -5.14
N ASP A 35 4.50 -12.54 -6.07
CA ASP A 35 5.85 -12.10 -5.76
C ASP A 35 5.91 -10.59 -5.50
N CYS A 36 6.78 -10.18 -4.58
CA CYS A 36 7.09 -8.77 -4.40
C CYS A 36 7.73 -8.22 -5.68
N PRO A 37 7.18 -7.17 -6.32
CA PRO A 37 7.69 -6.64 -7.59
C PRO A 37 9.04 -5.92 -7.48
N VAL A 38 9.57 -5.76 -6.27
CA VAL A 38 10.86 -5.10 -6.01
C VAL A 38 11.97 -6.14 -5.85
N CYS A 39 11.78 -7.15 -4.98
CA CYS A 39 12.80 -8.16 -4.69
C CYS A 39 12.54 -9.53 -5.33
N PHE A 40 11.38 -9.72 -5.97
CA PHE A 40 10.96 -10.97 -6.62
C PHE A 40 10.86 -12.19 -5.70
N GLU A 41 10.74 -11.97 -4.39
CA GLU A 41 10.44 -13.03 -3.42
C GLU A 41 8.94 -13.20 -3.25
N TYR A 42 8.50 -14.45 -3.10
CA TYR A 42 7.11 -14.78 -2.87
C TYR A 42 6.63 -14.29 -1.50
N LEU A 43 5.57 -13.48 -1.48
CA LEU A 43 5.12 -12.76 -0.29
C LEU A 43 4.62 -13.68 0.83
N PHE A 44 4.00 -14.82 0.48
CA PHE A 44 3.44 -15.73 1.46
C PHE A 44 4.49 -16.60 2.16
N GLU A 45 5.58 -16.95 1.46
CA GLU A 45 6.67 -17.77 2.01
C GLU A 45 7.75 -16.94 2.72
N SER A 46 7.87 -15.66 2.36
CA SER A 46 8.86 -14.77 2.96
C SER A 46 8.58 -14.54 4.45
N ARG A 47 9.65 -14.43 5.25
CA ARG A 47 9.57 -14.04 6.66
C ARG A 47 9.61 -12.53 6.86
N ASN A 48 9.72 -11.77 5.77
CA ASN A 48 9.80 -10.32 5.80
C ASN A 48 8.42 -9.72 6.08
N ASP A 49 8.39 -8.63 6.85
CA ASP A 49 7.16 -7.88 7.08
C ASP A 49 6.57 -7.40 5.75
N VAL A 50 5.28 -7.62 5.55
CA VAL A 50 4.52 -7.10 4.41
C VAL A 50 3.70 -5.88 4.80
N ILE A 51 3.37 -5.06 3.81
CA ILE A 51 2.48 -3.90 3.98
C ILE A 51 1.47 -3.85 2.84
N VAL A 52 0.21 -3.61 3.21
CA VAL A 52 -0.89 -3.38 2.27
C VAL A 52 -0.96 -1.88 1.99
N MET A 53 -0.73 -1.48 0.74
CA MET A 53 -0.80 -0.08 0.31
C MET A 53 -2.26 0.40 0.22
N PRO A 54 -2.52 1.73 0.15
CA PRO A 54 -3.87 2.27 0.02
C PRO A 54 -4.64 1.74 -1.20
N CYS A 55 -3.92 1.37 -2.27
CA CYS A 55 -4.49 0.75 -3.46
C CYS A 55 -4.87 -0.74 -3.27
N GLY A 56 -4.55 -1.35 -2.12
CA GLY A 56 -4.84 -2.74 -1.77
C GLY A 56 -3.77 -3.75 -2.17
N HIS A 57 -2.78 -3.35 -2.97
CA HIS A 57 -1.65 -4.21 -3.31
C HIS A 57 -0.66 -4.34 -2.15
N THR A 58 0.00 -5.49 -2.05
CA THR A 58 0.90 -5.85 -0.96
C THR A 58 2.33 -5.99 -1.46
N ILE A 59 3.29 -5.45 -0.71
CA ILE A 59 4.75 -5.63 -0.94
C ILE A 59 5.47 -5.75 0.41
N HIS A 60 6.75 -6.10 0.40
CA HIS A 60 7.56 -6.05 1.62
C HIS A 60 7.71 -4.61 2.12
N LYS A 61 7.68 -4.45 3.45
CA LYS A 61 7.87 -3.15 4.13
C LYS A 61 9.26 -2.57 3.88
N SER A 62 10.29 -3.43 3.84
CA SER A 62 11.65 -3.03 3.47
C SER A 62 11.72 -2.50 2.04
N CYS A 63 11.11 -3.22 1.09
CA CYS A 63 11.02 -2.78 -0.31
C CYS A 63 10.26 -1.45 -0.47
N LEU A 64 9.17 -1.24 0.30
CA LEU A 64 8.48 0.05 0.29
C LEU A 64 9.38 1.18 0.82
N ASN A 65 10.20 0.92 1.84
CA ASN A 65 11.12 1.92 2.37
C ASN A 65 12.21 2.28 1.34
N GLU A 66 12.79 1.28 0.68
CA GLU A 66 13.76 1.48 -0.41
C GLU A 66 13.16 2.32 -1.55
N MET A 67 11.93 2.00 -1.98
CA MET A 67 11.21 2.82 -2.96
C MET A 67 11.10 4.28 -2.53
N ARG A 68 10.79 4.55 -1.25
CA ARG A 68 10.69 5.92 -0.72
C ARG A 68 12.04 6.64 -0.71
N GLU A 69 13.13 5.95 -0.39
CA GLU A 69 14.49 6.50 -0.45
C GLU A 69 14.88 6.91 -1.88
N HIS A 70 14.35 6.21 -2.88
CA HIS A 70 14.50 6.54 -4.30
C HIS A 70 13.40 7.47 -4.87
N TYR A 71 12.61 8.11 -4.01
CA TYR A 71 11.51 9.01 -4.40
C TYR A 71 10.42 8.36 -5.28
N GLN A 72 10.27 7.03 -5.20
CA GLN A 72 9.26 6.28 -5.92
C GLN A 72 8.01 6.12 -5.06
N TYR A 73 7.05 7.04 -5.22
CA TYR A 73 5.80 7.06 -4.45
C TYR A 73 4.61 6.42 -5.18
N ALA A 74 4.85 5.77 -6.32
CA ALA A 74 3.83 5.10 -7.12
C ALA A 74 3.90 3.59 -6.92
N CYS A 75 2.74 2.96 -6.73
CA CYS A 75 2.62 1.51 -6.66
C CYS A 75 3.12 0.89 -7.97
N PRO A 76 4.03 -0.10 -7.93
CA PRO A 76 4.61 -0.68 -9.15
C PRO A 76 3.61 -1.51 -9.96
N LEU A 77 2.45 -1.86 -9.38
CA LEU A 77 1.42 -2.69 -10.00
C LEU A 77 0.28 -1.88 -10.65
N CYS A 78 0.02 -0.67 -10.18
CA CYS A 78 -1.13 0.12 -10.63
C CYS A 78 -0.90 1.65 -10.68
N SER A 79 0.32 2.10 -10.40
CA SER A 79 0.74 3.51 -10.44
C SER A 79 0.02 4.47 -9.49
N LYS A 80 -0.89 3.99 -8.64
CA LYS A 80 -1.52 4.79 -7.57
C LYS A 80 -0.50 5.16 -6.49
N SER A 81 -0.73 6.29 -5.80
CA SER A 81 0.16 6.72 -4.72
C SER A 81 0.19 5.72 -3.57
N VAL A 82 1.39 5.49 -3.02
CA VAL A 82 1.61 4.56 -1.88
C VAL A 82 1.41 5.22 -0.52
N CYS A 83 1.28 6.54 -0.49
CA CYS A 83 1.05 7.35 0.71
C CYS A 83 0.11 8.53 0.38
N ASP A 84 -0.33 9.22 1.44
CA ASP A 84 -1.05 10.48 1.30
C ASP A 84 -0.11 11.56 0.75
N MET A 85 -0.44 12.08 -0.43
CA MET A 85 0.32 13.10 -1.13
C MET A 85 -0.39 14.46 -1.10
N SER A 86 -1.52 14.60 -0.39
CA SER A 86 -2.42 15.78 -0.47
C SER A 86 -1.69 17.12 -0.33
N LYS A 87 -0.71 17.22 0.58
CA LYS A 87 0.10 18.43 0.77
C LYS A 87 0.99 18.78 -0.44
N VAL A 88 1.46 17.77 -1.17
CA VAL A 88 2.26 17.97 -2.39
C VAL A 88 1.36 18.48 -3.50
N TRP A 89 0.16 17.90 -3.66
CA TRP A 89 -0.83 18.37 -4.63
C TRP A 89 -1.27 19.81 -4.33
N GLU A 90 -1.58 20.14 -3.07
CA GLU A 90 -1.94 21.49 -2.66
C GLU A 90 -0.85 22.51 -3.03
N LYS A 91 0.43 22.15 -2.85
CA LYS A 91 1.55 23.01 -3.28
C LYS A 91 1.58 23.20 -4.79
N LEU A 92 1.41 22.14 -5.56
CA LEU A 92 1.36 22.21 -7.03
C LEU A 92 0.18 23.07 -7.50
N ASP A 93 -0.98 22.94 -6.88
CA ASP A 93 -2.16 23.74 -7.19
C ASP A 93 -1.91 25.24 -6.93
N MET A 94 -1.23 25.58 -5.83
CA MET A 94 -0.81 26.97 -5.56
C MET A 94 0.17 27.49 -6.62
N GLU A 95 1.13 26.68 -7.07
CA GLU A 95 2.09 27.05 -8.11
C GLU A 95 1.39 27.27 -9.47
N ILE A 96 0.48 26.38 -9.86
CA ILE A 96 -0.33 26.51 -11.08
C ILE A 96 -1.17 27.79 -11.05
N ALA A 97 -1.82 28.07 -9.91
CA ALA A 97 -2.62 29.29 -9.74
C ALA A 97 -1.79 30.57 -9.82
N ALA A 98 -0.51 30.51 -9.44
CA ALA A 98 0.43 31.64 -9.54
C ALA A 98 0.96 31.85 -10.97
N THR A 99 0.81 30.87 -11.87
CA THR A 99 1.23 30.96 -13.28
C THR A 99 0.02 30.84 -14.22
N PRO A 100 -0.84 31.87 -14.32
CA PRO A 100 -1.96 31.84 -15.27
C PRO A 100 -1.43 31.69 -16.69
N MET A 101 -2.12 30.87 -17.50
CA MET A 101 -1.77 30.72 -18.91
C MET A 101 -1.91 32.08 -19.63
N PRO A 102 -0.99 32.44 -20.55
CA PRO A 102 -1.06 33.66 -21.35
C PRO A 102 -2.34 33.78 -22.19
#